data_AF-A0A2M7CJM5-F1
#
_entry.id   AF-A0A2M7CJM5-F1
#
_cell.length_a   1.000
_cell.length_b   1.000
_cell.length_c   1.000
_cell.angle_alpha   90.00
_cell.angle_beta   90.00
_cell.angle_gamma   90.00
#
_symmetry.space_group_name_H-M   'P 1'
#
loop_
_entity.id
_entity.type
_entity.pdbx_description
1 polymer ?
#
loop_
_entity_poly.entity_id
_entity_poly.type
_entity_poly.pdbx_seq_one_letter_code
_entity_poly.pdbx_strand_id
1 'polypeptide(L)'
;MNQMPLSLNLAVLAFMMTVIWGGPLLRILRHFKVGKVIRVEEPGHHAIKMGTPTMGGVMFIAPVVLLTLLLNASSLFGVTGIGRSILLPLVVMVAFGILGAVDDWQGIRGPRRGEGMRSRTKFIIQVALAFGAAYALKYLLQAPDLYLPAYPIEIRLG
;
A
#
# COMPACT_ATOMS: atom_id res chain seq x y z
N MET A 1 18.28 23.10 -6.50
CA MET A 1 19.00 22.15 -7.37
C MET A 1 18.01 21.08 -7.79
N ASN A 2 17.83 20.86 -9.09
CA ASN A 2 16.72 20.07 -9.66
C ASN A 2 16.69 18.63 -9.14
N GLN A 3 15.76 18.34 -8.22
CA GLN A 3 15.50 16.98 -7.71
C GLN A 3 14.65 16.14 -8.68
N MET A 4 14.09 16.75 -9.74
CA MET A 4 13.23 16.06 -10.72
C MET A 4 13.92 14.88 -11.44
N PRO A 5 15.18 14.99 -11.92
CA PRO A 5 15.86 13.86 -12.55
C PRO A 5 16.09 12.69 -11.58
N LEU A 6 16.39 12.99 -10.31
CA LEU A 6 16.57 11.96 -9.28
C LEU A 6 15.24 11.23 -9.01
N SER A 7 14.14 11.95 -8.82
CA SER A 7 12.82 11.33 -8.61
C SER A 7 12.38 10.47 -9.79
N LEU A 8 12.68 10.90 -11.03
CA LEU A 8 12.36 10.15 -12.23
C LEU A 8 13.16 8.84 -12.29
N ASN A 9 14.47 8.90 -12.03
CA ASN A 9 15.33 7.72 -12.01
C ASN A 9 14.91 6.73 -10.92
N LEU A 10 14.51 7.22 -9.74
CA LEU A 10 13.98 6.39 -8.67
C LEU A 10 12.66 5.72 -9.05
N ALA A 11 11.76 6.43 -9.73
CA ALA A 11 10.50 5.86 -10.23
C ALA A 11 10.76 4.75 -11.26
N VAL A 12 11.70 4.95 -12.19
CA VAL A 12 12.09 3.94 -13.19
C VAL A 12 12.72 2.72 -12.52
N LEU A 13 13.60 2.91 -11.53
CA LEU A 13 14.19 1.81 -10.75
C LEU A 13 13.11 1.03 -9.98
N ALA A 14 12.14 1.73 -9.38
CA ALA A 14 11.03 1.10 -8.66
C ALA A 14 10.13 0.27 -9.59
N PHE A 15 9.83 0.80 -10.77
CA PHE A 15 9.11 0.08 -11.81
C PHE A 15 9.86 -1.20 -12.23
N MET A 16 11.16 -1.09 -12.49
CA MET A 16 11.97 -2.24 -12.92
C MET A 16 12.10 -3.30 -11.84
N MET A 17 12.34 -2.92 -10.58
CA MET A 17 12.33 -3.87 -9.48
C MET A 17 10.98 -4.59 -9.35
N THR A 18 9.87 -3.86 -9.47
CA THR A 18 8.52 -4.45 -9.39
C THR A 18 8.27 -5.48 -10.49
N VAL A 19 8.65 -5.16 -11.74
CA VAL A 19 8.51 -6.08 -12.88
C VAL A 19 9.36 -7.34 -12.70
N ILE A 20 10.62 -7.19 -12.29
CA ILE A 20 11.55 -8.31 -12.11
C ILE A 20 11.10 -9.20 -10.93
N TRP A 21 10.71 -8.60 -9.82
CA TRP A 21 10.28 -9.32 -8.61
C TRP A 21 8.88 -9.93 -8.72
N GLY A 22 8.05 -9.46 -9.67
CA GLY A 22 6.70 -9.96 -9.82
C GLY A 22 6.65 -11.47 -10.07
N GLY A 23 7.54 -12.00 -10.91
CA GLY A 23 7.62 -13.44 -11.21
C GLY A 23 7.91 -14.31 -9.97
N PRO A 24 9.03 -14.09 -9.26
CA PRO A 24 9.37 -14.80 -8.02
C PRO A 24 8.30 -14.67 -6.94
N LEU A 25 7.77 -13.47 -6.71
CA LEU A 25 6.76 -13.22 -5.69
C LEU A 25 5.44 -13.93 -6.00
N LEU A 26 5.03 -13.98 -7.27
CA LEU A 26 3.88 -14.77 -7.72
C LEU A 26 4.08 -16.27 -7.53
N ARG A 27 5.33 -16.77 -7.62
CA ARG A 27 5.64 -18.18 -7.35
C ARG A 27 5.52 -18.48 -5.84
N ILE A 28 6.00 -17.57 -5.00
CA ILE A 28 5.87 -17.65 -3.53
C ILE A 28 4.39 -17.60 -3.11
N LEU A 29 3.61 -16.65 -3.63
CA LEU A 29 2.17 -16.53 -3.35
C LEU A 29 1.39 -17.79 -3.76
N ARG A 30 1.74 -18.38 -4.92
CA ARG A 30 1.18 -19.68 -5.37
C ARG A 30 1.59 -20.83 -4.43
N HIS A 31 2.83 -20.84 -3.95
CA HIS A 31 3.32 -21.84 -3.01
C HIS A 31 2.59 -21.78 -1.65
N PHE A 32 2.30 -20.58 -1.15
CA PHE A 32 1.51 -20.38 0.08
C PHE A 32 0.01 -20.67 -0.09
N LYS A 33 -0.43 -21.13 -1.28
CA LYS A 33 -1.83 -21.45 -1.61
C LYS A 33 -2.81 -20.32 -1.26
N VAL A 34 -2.38 -19.06 -1.41
CA VAL A 34 -3.22 -17.87 -1.25
C VAL A 34 -3.99 -17.61 -2.56
N GLY A 35 -4.71 -18.63 -3.02
CA GLY A 35 -5.59 -18.56 -4.18
C GLY A 35 -7.04 -18.63 -3.70
N LYS A 36 -7.90 -17.77 -4.26
CA LYS A 36 -9.35 -17.82 -4.00
C LYS A 36 -9.90 -19.22 -4.28
N VAL A 37 -10.57 -19.80 -3.28
CA VAL A 37 -11.47 -20.94 -3.46
C VAL A 37 -12.81 -20.35 -3.88
N ILE A 38 -13.28 -20.66 -5.09
CA ILE A 38 -14.56 -20.14 -5.60
C ILE A 38 -15.70 -20.96 -4.98
N ARG A 39 -16.77 -20.25 -4.59
CA ARG A 39 -18.05 -20.81 -4.13
C ARG A 39 -18.78 -21.40 -5.35
N VAL A 40 -19.30 -22.62 -5.24
CA VAL A 40 -19.88 -23.41 -6.36
C VAL A 40 -21.17 -22.81 -6.95
N GLU A 41 -21.65 -21.67 -6.45
CA GLU A 41 -23.03 -21.18 -6.67
C GLU A 41 -23.18 -20.09 -7.77
N GLU A 42 -22.11 -19.61 -8.44
CA GLU A 42 -22.26 -18.56 -9.48
C GLU A 42 -22.22 -19.10 -10.93
N PRO A 43 -23.19 -18.74 -11.80
CA PRO A 43 -23.28 -19.30 -13.16
C PRO A 43 -22.22 -18.72 -14.13
N GLY A 44 -21.49 -19.63 -14.78
CA GLY A 44 -21.19 -19.55 -16.22
C GLY A 44 -20.01 -18.71 -16.72
N HIS A 45 -19.65 -17.57 -16.12
CA HIS A 45 -18.69 -16.65 -16.78
C HIS A 45 -17.44 -16.26 -15.96
N HIS A 46 -17.37 -16.60 -14.66
CA HIS A 46 -16.23 -16.21 -13.80
C HIS A 46 -15.22 -17.34 -13.53
N ALA A 47 -15.42 -18.52 -14.13
CA ALA A 47 -14.51 -19.66 -14.02
C ALA A 47 -13.09 -19.40 -14.59
N ILE A 48 -12.93 -18.37 -15.44
CA ILE A 48 -11.65 -18.05 -16.11
C ILE A 48 -10.64 -17.36 -15.17
N LYS A 49 -11.09 -16.79 -14.04
CA LYS A 49 -10.20 -16.23 -13.00
C LYS A 49 -9.79 -17.26 -11.94
N MET A 50 -9.68 -18.53 -12.35
CA MET A 50 -9.21 -19.62 -11.50
C MET A 50 -7.71 -19.46 -11.20
N GLY A 51 -7.34 -19.55 -9.91
CA GLY A 51 -5.95 -19.67 -9.49
C GLY A 51 -5.12 -18.38 -9.51
N THR A 52 -5.71 -17.22 -9.78
CA THR A 52 -4.99 -15.94 -9.66
C THR A 52 -4.80 -15.61 -8.18
N PRO A 53 -3.55 -15.41 -7.70
CA PRO A 53 -3.28 -15.22 -6.28
C PRO A 53 -3.97 -13.95 -5.77
N THR A 54 -4.71 -14.08 -4.68
CA THR A 54 -5.50 -13.01 -4.09
C THR A 54 -4.74 -12.44 -2.92
N MET A 55 -3.72 -11.65 -3.28
CA MET A 55 -2.90 -10.75 -2.45
C MET A 55 -1.88 -10.00 -3.33
N GLY A 56 -2.24 -9.67 -4.58
CA GLY A 56 -1.34 -9.03 -5.54
C GLY A 56 -0.82 -7.66 -5.09
N GLY A 57 -1.48 -6.99 -4.14
CA GLY A 57 -1.00 -5.72 -3.56
C GLY A 57 0.37 -5.81 -2.90
N VAL A 58 0.76 -6.99 -2.41
CA VAL A 58 2.11 -7.25 -1.88
C VAL A 58 3.18 -7.03 -2.96
N MET A 59 2.85 -7.23 -4.23
CA MET A 59 3.76 -7.00 -5.37
C MET A 59 4.14 -5.53 -5.53
N PHE A 60 3.30 -4.60 -5.06
CA PHE A 60 3.58 -3.17 -5.11
C PHE A 60 4.16 -2.66 -3.79
N ILE A 61 3.64 -3.13 -2.66
CA ILE A 61 4.09 -2.67 -1.34
C ILE A 61 5.53 -3.14 -1.07
N ALA A 62 5.88 -4.39 -1.39
CA ALA A 62 7.20 -4.93 -1.05
C ALA A 62 8.36 -4.19 -1.76
N PRO A 63 8.33 -3.95 -3.10
CA PRO A 63 9.37 -3.16 -3.76
C PRO A 63 9.43 -1.73 -3.26
N VAL A 64 8.29 -1.07 -3.05
CA VAL A 64 8.26 0.33 -2.56
C VAL A 64 8.87 0.44 -1.16
N VAL A 65 8.52 -0.47 -0.25
CA VAL A 65 9.11 -0.52 1.09
C VAL A 65 10.60 -0.82 1.04
N LEU A 66 11.02 -1.79 0.22
CA LEU A 66 12.43 -2.17 0.08
C LEU A 66 13.27 -1.03 -0.50
N LEU A 67 12.82 -0.38 -1.58
CA LEU A 67 13.48 0.80 -2.15
C LEU A 67 13.54 1.95 -1.15
N THR A 68 12.44 2.26 -0.47
CA THR A 68 12.43 3.37 0.49
C THR A 68 13.34 3.08 1.68
N LEU A 69 13.39 1.84 2.16
CA LEU A 69 14.30 1.43 3.24
C LEU A 69 15.77 1.45 2.78
N LEU A 70 16.07 0.95 1.58
CA LEU A 70 17.42 0.99 1.00
C LEU A 70 17.91 2.42 0.80
N LEU A 71 17.03 3.33 0.36
CA LEU A 71 17.34 4.75 0.18
C LEU A 71 17.46 5.48 1.52
N ASN A 72 16.69 5.07 2.53
CA ASN A 72 16.83 5.61 3.88
C ASN A 72 18.09 5.09 4.58
N ALA A 73 18.44 3.82 4.39
CA ALA A 73 19.70 3.25 4.83
C ALA A 73 20.89 3.90 4.09
N SER A 74 20.75 4.23 2.80
CA SER A 74 21.77 5.00 2.07
C SER A 74 21.82 6.49 2.45
N SER A 75 20.78 7.02 3.12
CA SER A 75 20.85 8.34 3.75
C SER A 75 21.85 8.40 4.91
N LEU A 76 22.14 7.26 5.56
CA LEU A 76 23.27 7.13 6.51
C LEU A 76 24.63 7.23 5.81
N PHE A 77 24.68 6.99 4.49
CA PHE A 77 25.88 7.11 3.65
C PHE A 77 25.96 8.44 2.86
N GLY A 78 25.18 9.47 3.24
CA GLY A 78 25.33 10.83 2.71
C GLY A 78 24.21 11.33 1.80
N VAL A 79 23.11 10.58 1.62
CA VAL A 79 21.92 11.07 0.90
C VAL A 79 20.96 11.75 1.87
N THR A 80 21.34 12.94 2.37
CA THR A 80 20.50 13.76 3.27
C THR A 80 19.34 14.40 2.49
N GLY A 81 18.26 13.66 2.27
CA GLY A 81 17.11 14.19 1.53
C GLY A 81 15.75 13.57 1.83
N ILE A 82 15.69 12.49 2.62
CA ILE A 82 14.40 11.89 3.00
C ILE A 82 13.87 12.66 4.20
N GLY A 83 13.21 13.78 3.93
CA GLY A 83 12.50 14.55 4.94
C GLY A 83 11.49 13.68 5.68
N ARG A 84 11.24 13.99 6.96
CA ARG A 84 10.22 13.33 7.81
C ARG A 84 8.88 13.15 7.10
N SER A 85 8.58 14.01 6.13
CA SER A 85 7.39 13.97 5.26
C SER A 85 7.18 12.65 4.50
N ILE A 86 8.23 11.93 4.11
CA ILE A 86 8.08 10.70 3.31
C ILE A 86 7.73 9.47 4.18
N LEU A 87 8.11 9.48 5.46
CA LEU A 87 7.86 8.35 6.36
C LEU A 87 6.37 8.15 6.64
N LEU A 88 5.61 9.23 6.77
CA LEU A 88 4.18 9.15 7.06
C LEU A 88 3.39 8.45 5.93
N PRO A 89 3.49 8.88 4.64
CA PRO A 89 2.88 8.16 3.52
C PRO A 89 3.29 6.69 3.45
N LEU A 90 4.54 6.35 3.76
CA LEU A 90 5.00 4.97 3.76
C LEU A 90 4.32 4.14 4.86
N VAL A 91 4.25 4.66 6.08
CA VAL A 91 3.55 4.02 7.20
C VAL A 91 2.07 3.83 6.88
N VAL A 92 1.42 4.85 6.31
CA VAL A 92 0.01 4.78 5.90
C VAL A 92 -0.17 3.71 4.82
N MET A 93 0.66 3.70 3.78
CA MET A 93 0.61 2.70 2.71
C MET A 93 0.75 1.27 3.28
N VAL A 94 1.70 1.05 4.19
CA VAL A 94 1.89 -0.26 4.84
C VAL A 94 0.68 -0.62 5.71
N ALA A 95 0.16 0.31 6.51
CA ALA A 95 -0.99 0.06 7.39
C ALA A 95 -2.25 -0.32 6.61
N PHE A 96 -2.57 0.41 5.53
CA PHE A 96 -3.68 0.07 4.64
C PHE A 96 -3.41 -1.22 3.85
N GLY A 97 -2.16 -1.47 3.48
CA GLY A 97 -1.73 -2.73 2.87
C GLY A 97 -1.95 -3.94 3.77
N ILE A 98 -1.59 -3.84 5.05
CA ILE A 98 -1.85 -4.88 6.06
C ILE A 98 -3.35 -5.07 6.24
N LEU A 99 -4.12 -3.99 6.34
CA LEU A 99 -5.58 -4.08 6.45
C LEU A 99 -6.19 -4.85 5.26
N GLY A 100 -5.75 -4.56 4.04
CA GLY A 100 -6.16 -5.27 2.83
C GLY A 100 -5.73 -6.74 2.84
N ALA A 101 -4.51 -7.04 3.28
CA ALA A 101 -4.03 -8.41 3.40
C ALA A 101 -4.82 -9.22 4.44
N VAL A 102 -5.18 -8.61 5.57
CA VAL A 102 -6.03 -9.25 6.60
C VAL A 102 -7.44 -9.50 6.06
N ASP A 103 -8.01 -8.55 5.33
CA ASP A 103 -9.32 -8.68 4.67
C ASP A 103 -9.34 -9.83 3.67
N ASP A 104 -8.35 -9.88 2.77
CA ASP A 104 -8.18 -10.98 1.80
C ASP A 104 -7.94 -12.33 2.49
N TRP A 105 -7.15 -12.36 3.58
CA TRP A 105 -6.93 -13.58 4.37
C TRP A 105 -8.20 -14.09 5.05
N GLN A 106 -9.01 -13.19 5.61
CA GLN A 106 -10.31 -13.52 6.19
C GLN A 106 -11.28 -14.05 5.13
N GLY A 107 -11.25 -13.52 3.91
CA GLY A 107 -12.06 -14.06 2.81
C GLY A 107 -11.68 -15.50 2.42
N ILE A 108 -10.40 -15.88 2.54
CA ILE A 108 -9.89 -17.21 2.17
C ILE A 108 -10.04 -18.23 3.30
N ARG A 109 -9.65 -17.86 4.53
CA ARG A 109 -9.56 -18.79 5.69
C ARG A 109 -10.57 -18.51 6.79
N GLY A 110 -11.34 -17.43 6.69
CA GLY A 110 -12.28 -17.03 7.73
C GLY A 110 -13.54 -17.90 7.80
N PRO A 111 -14.33 -17.72 8.86
CA PRO A 111 -15.59 -18.44 9.06
C PRO A 111 -16.64 -18.13 7.98
N ARG A 112 -16.46 -17.02 7.24
CA ARG A 112 -17.30 -16.60 6.12
C ARG A 112 -16.54 -16.76 4.80
N ARG A 113 -16.38 -18.01 4.36
CA ARG A 113 -15.66 -18.33 3.11
C ARG A 113 -16.20 -17.50 1.94
N GLY A 114 -15.35 -16.68 1.34
CA GLY A 114 -15.69 -15.82 0.20
C GLY A 114 -16.19 -14.41 0.56
N GLU A 115 -16.54 -14.14 1.83
CA GLU A 115 -16.85 -12.81 2.32
C GLU A 115 -15.68 -12.33 3.19
N GLY A 116 -15.00 -11.26 2.78
CA GLY A 116 -13.96 -10.64 3.59
C GLY A 116 -14.50 -10.07 4.91
N MET A 117 -13.74 -9.17 5.51
CA MET A 117 -14.15 -8.42 6.69
C MET A 117 -15.47 -7.69 6.45
N ARG A 118 -16.34 -7.64 7.47
CA ARG A 118 -17.60 -6.89 7.42
C ARG A 118 -17.32 -5.45 7.00
N SER A 119 -18.06 -4.94 6.00
CA SER A 119 -17.86 -3.59 5.45
C SER A 119 -17.86 -2.50 6.51
N ARG A 120 -18.71 -2.62 7.55
CA ARG A 120 -18.73 -1.69 8.68
C ARG A 120 -17.42 -1.69 9.47
N THR A 121 -16.88 -2.86 9.79
CA THR A 121 -15.60 -2.99 10.52
C THR A 121 -14.44 -2.47 9.67
N LYS A 122 -14.43 -2.80 8.38
CA LYS A 122 -13.42 -2.28 7.43
C LYS A 122 -13.42 -0.76 7.38
N PHE A 123 -14.61 -0.17 7.24
CA PHE A 123 -14.78 1.27 7.18
C PHE A 123 -14.31 1.96 8.48
N ILE A 124 -14.68 1.43 9.65
CA ILE A 124 -14.24 1.99 10.94
C ILE A 124 -12.71 1.98 11.06
N ILE A 125 -12.05 0.89 10.67
CA ILE A 125 -10.58 0.81 10.73
C ILE A 125 -9.94 1.80 9.73
N GLN A 126 -10.47 1.90 8.51
CA GLN A 126 -9.98 2.85 7.51
C GLN A 126 -10.11 4.30 8.00
N VAL A 127 -11.25 4.64 8.61
CA VAL A 127 -11.49 5.96 9.21
C VAL A 127 -10.52 6.21 10.36
N ALA A 128 -10.33 5.25 11.26
CA ALA A 128 -9.36 5.38 12.36
C ALA A 128 -7.92 5.59 11.87
N LEU A 129 -7.49 4.83 10.85
CA LEU A 129 -6.18 5.01 10.21
C LEU A 129 -6.05 6.39 9.54
N ALA A 130 -7.10 6.87 8.87
CA ALA A 130 -7.10 8.19 8.25
C ALA A 130 -7.00 9.32 9.29
N PHE A 131 -7.74 9.22 10.39
CA PHE A 131 -7.62 10.18 11.51
C PHE A 131 -6.23 10.13 12.15
N GLY A 132 -5.66 8.94 12.35
CA GLY A 132 -4.29 8.79 12.85
C GLY A 132 -3.25 9.43 11.93
N ALA A 133 -3.40 9.25 10.61
CA ALA A 133 -2.54 9.88 9.62
C ALA A 133 -2.68 11.42 9.63
N ALA A 134 -3.91 11.94 9.71
CA ALA A 134 -4.16 13.38 9.81
C ALA A 134 -3.58 13.98 11.10
N TYR A 135 -3.73 13.28 12.23
CA TYR A 135 -3.13 13.67 13.50
C TYR A 135 -1.61 13.73 13.41
N ALA A 136 -0.97 12.70 12.85
CA ALA A 136 0.47 12.68 12.66
C ALA A 136 0.94 13.79 11.69
N LEU A 137 0.18 14.07 10.63
CA LEU A 137 0.49 15.15 9.69
C LEU A 137 0.44 16.53 10.37
N LYS A 138 -0.56 16.78 11.22
CA LYS A 138 -0.69 18.05 11.95
C LYS A 138 0.38 18.20 13.03
N TYR A 139 0.48 17.23 13.95
CA TYR A 139 1.26 17.40 15.18
C TYR A 139 2.71 16.94 15.06
N LEU A 140 3.00 15.93 14.24
CA LEU A 140 4.34 15.36 14.12
C LEU A 140 5.15 16.04 13.00
N LEU A 141 4.45 16.45 11.94
CA LEU A 141 5.04 17.04 10.74
C LEU A 141 4.83 18.55 10.63
N GLN A 142 4.01 19.14 11.52
CA GLN A 142 3.73 20.58 11.56
C GLN A 142 3.35 21.11 10.18
N ALA A 143 2.48 20.38 9.46
CA ALA A 143 2.02 20.81 8.15
C ALA A 143 1.26 22.15 8.29
N PRO A 144 1.77 23.24 7.70
CA PRO A 144 1.24 24.59 7.94
C PRO A 144 -0.12 24.79 7.25
N ASP A 145 -0.28 24.21 6.05
CA ASP A 145 -1.39 24.51 5.17
C ASP A 145 -2.00 23.23 4.58
N LEU A 146 -3.33 23.19 4.53
CA LEU A 146 -4.10 22.20 3.80
C LEU A 146 -4.60 22.81 2.49
N TYR A 147 -4.13 22.26 1.38
CA TYR A 147 -4.55 22.64 0.04
C TYR A 147 -5.66 21.71 -0.45
N LEU A 148 -6.78 22.28 -0.90
CA LEU A 148 -7.83 21.52 -1.57
C LEU A 148 -7.53 21.45 -3.07
N PRO A 149 -7.43 20.26 -3.69
CA PRO A 149 -7.04 20.15 -5.10
C PRO A 149 -8.05 20.77 -6.09
N ALA A 150 -9.30 20.96 -5.66
CA ALA A 150 -10.37 21.53 -6.50
C ALA A 150 -10.56 23.05 -6.31
N TYR A 151 -10.01 23.64 -5.25
CA TYR A 151 -10.21 25.05 -4.92
C TYR A 151 -8.89 25.66 -4.45
N PRO A 152 -8.51 26.86 -4.93
CA PRO A 152 -7.31 27.57 -4.46
C PRO A 152 -7.56 28.20 -3.07
N ILE A 153 -8.15 27.43 -2.16
CA ILE A 153 -8.40 27.81 -0.78
C ILE A 153 -7.32 27.14 0.06
N GLU A 154 -6.50 27.98 0.70
CA GLU A 154 -5.49 27.55 1.66
C GLU A 154 -6.14 27.53 3.05
N ILE A 155 -6.37 26.34 3.59
CA ILE A 155 -6.83 26.21 4.97
C ILE A 155 -5.60 26.11 5.85
N ARG A 156 -5.25 27.22 6.51
CA ARG A 156 -4.18 27.26 7.52
C ARG A 156 -4.57 26.36 8.68
N LEU A 157 -3.75 25.34 8.98
CA LEU A 157 -4.03 24.36 10.02
C LEU A 157 -3.61 24.81 11.43
N GLY A 158 -3.09 26.05 11.54
CA GLY A 158 -2.65 26.68 12.79
C GLY A 158 -1.16 26.97 12.76
#